data_AF-A0A497KGZ5-F1
#
_entry.id   AF-A0A497KGZ5-F1
#
_cell.length_a   1.000
_cell.length_b   1.000
_cell.length_c   1.000
_cell.angle_alpha   90.00
_cell.angle_beta   90.00
_cell.angle_gamma   90.00
#
_symmetry.space_group_name_H-M   'P 1'
#
loop_
_entity.id
_entity.type
_entity.pdbx_description
1 polymer ?
#
loop_
_entity_poly.entity_id
_entity_poly.type
_entity_poly.pdbx_seq_one_letter_code
_entity_poly.pdbx_strand_id
1 'polypeptide(L)'
;MSKMLRFIAGVHRVEAGEVNEATFYVMNTTVNRNGWGVSDKALEEALPTLHDKPLGCGPDYKIDVHYPEPMNVGIFYKATKPDGYALGTATITDEYVWEKLTAGEWGPISVVINSFRETCSKCGKVITELEDP
;
A
#
# COMPACT_ATOMS: atom_id res chain seq x y z
N MET A 1 -5.39 -27.01 16.86
CA MET A 1 -6.13 -25.77 16.50
C MET A 1 -5.18 -24.87 15.74
N SER A 2 -5.35 -24.74 14.42
CA SER A 2 -4.43 -23.96 13.58
C SER A 2 -4.69 -22.46 13.77
N LYS A 3 -3.67 -21.71 14.20
CA LYS A 3 -3.71 -20.24 14.22
C LYS A 3 -3.64 -19.75 12.78
N MET A 4 -4.73 -19.17 12.31
CA MET A 4 -4.84 -18.56 11.00
C MET A 4 -4.10 -17.21 11.03
N LEU A 5 -2.83 -17.19 10.59
CA LEU A 5 -2.10 -15.94 10.41
C LEU A 5 -2.55 -15.30 9.09
N ARG A 6 -3.60 -14.48 9.16
CA ARG A 6 -4.01 -13.60 8.06
C ARG A 6 -3.11 -12.37 8.09
N PHE A 7 -2.13 -12.30 7.20
CA PHE A 7 -1.42 -11.05 6.92
C PHE A 7 -2.32 -10.23 5.98
N ILE A 8 -3.13 -9.34 6.56
CA ILE A 8 -3.92 -8.35 5.84
C ILE A 8 -3.08 -7.07 5.84
N ALA A 9 -2.73 -6.51 4.68
CA ALA A 9 -2.31 -5.11 4.59
C ALA A 9 -3.55 -4.24 4.86
N GLY A 10 -3.92 -4.18 6.14
CA GLY A 10 -5.23 -3.74 6.60
C GLY A 10 -5.30 -2.23 6.76
N VAL A 11 -6.53 -1.73 6.69
CA VAL A 11 -6.90 -0.44 7.24
C VAL A 11 -6.37 -0.36 8.66
N HIS A 12 -5.43 0.55 8.89
CA HIS A 12 -4.76 0.77 10.16
C HIS A 12 -5.60 1.64 11.09
N ARG A 13 -6.25 2.66 10.54
CA ARG A 13 -7.11 3.61 11.27
C ARG A 13 -8.10 4.26 10.32
N VAL A 14 -9.31 4.55 10.81
CA VAL A 14 -10.30 5.40 10.15
C VAL A 14 -10.68 6.55 11.07
N GLU A 15 -10.82 7.75 10.51
CA GLU A 15 -11.19 8.96 11.25
C GLU A 15 -12.24 9.74 10.45
N ALA A 16 -13.42 9.92 11.05
CA ALA A 16 -14.45 10.79 10.49
C ALA A 16 -14.13 12.26 10.83
N GLY A 17 -14.37 13.18 9.90
CA GLY A 17 -14.10 14.61 10.09
C GLY A 17 -14.77 15.46 9.01
N GLU A 18 -14.28 16.70 8.82
CA GLU A 18 -14.65 17.52 7.66
C GLU A 18 -14.31 16.82 6.34
N VAL A 19 -13.25 16.01 6.36
CA VAL A 19 -12.92 15.02 5.33
C VAL A 19 -12.73 13.68 6.02
N ASN A 20 -13.28 12.62 5.44
CA ASN A 20 -13.09 11.26 5.96
C ASN A 20 -11.68 10.77 5.62
N GLU A 21 -11.00 10.17 6.60
CA GLU A 21 -9.61 9.74 6.45
C GLU A 21 -9.46 8.26 6.76
N ALA A 22 -8.64 7.58 5.98
CA ALA A 22 -8.23 6.21 6.24
C ALA A 22 -6.71 6.07 6.08
N THR A 23 -6.09 5.44 7.08
CA THR A 23 -4.68 5.07 7.07
C THR A 23 -4.54 3.59 6.75
N PHE A 24 -3.64 3.26 5.84
CA PHE A 24 -3.42 1.92 5.33
C PHE A 24 -2.00 1.47 5.59
N TYR A 25 -1.85 0.19 5.88
CA TYR A 25 -0.54 -0.45 5.82
C TYR A 25 -0.11 -0.61 4.36
N VAL A 26 1.00 0.01 3.99
CA VAL A 26 1.49 0.02 2.61
C VAL A 26 2.48 -1.13 2.38
N MET A 27 3.49 -1.25 3.24
CA MET A 27 4.61 -2.18 3.02
C MET A 27 5.46 -2.34 4.30
N ASN A 28 6.08 -3.51 4.54
CA ASN A 28 7.21 -3.61 5.48
C ASN A 28 8.55 -3.80 4.78
N THR A 29 9.61 -3.57 5.54
CA THR A 29 10.99 -3.84 5.14
C THR A 29 11.42 -5.28 5.50
N THR A 30 10.49 -6.13 5.94
CA THR A 30 10.81 -7.53 6.28
C THR A 30 11.12 -8.34 5.03
N VAL A 31 12.10 -9.21 5.15
CA VAL A 31 12.51 -10.11 4.09
C VAL A 31 11.55 -11.29 4.03
N ASN A 32 11.00 -11.57 2.85
CA ASN A 32 10.11 -12.70 2.62
C ASN A 32 10.87 -14.04 2.59
N ARG A 33 10.15 -15.16 2.47
CA ARG A 33 10.73 -16.52 2.44
C ARG A 33 11.78 -16.75 1.33
N ASN A 34 11.77 -15.93 0.28
CA ASN A 34 12.69 -16.00 -0.85
C ASN A 34 13.91 -15.09 -0.68
N GLY A 35 14.06 -14.42 0.47
CA GLY A 35 15.18 -13.50 0.69
C GLY A 35 14.98 -12.10 0.08
N TRP A 36 13.77 -11.78 -0.38
CA TRP A 36 13.46 -10.48 -1.00
C TRP A 36 12.77 -9.56 0.01
N GLY A 37 13.17 -8.31 0.04
CA GLY A 37 12.56 -7.28 0.90
C GLY A 37 12.91 -5.91 0.37
N VAL A 38 12.07 -4.93 0.70
CA VAL A 38 12.36 -3.53 0.39
C VAL A 38 13.29 -2.99 1.46
N SER A 39 14.43 -2.44 1.03
CA SER A 39 15.36 -1.82 1.98
C SER A 39 14.74 -0.58 2.61
N ASP A 40 15.15 -0.30 3.85
CA ASP A 40 14.75 0.90 4.58
C ASP A 40 14.93 2.20 3.79
N LYS A 41 16.06 2.31 3.06
CA LYS A 41 16.36 3.45 2.21
C LYS A 41 15.43 3.54 1.00
N ALA A 42 15.20 2.42 0.32
CA ALA A 42 14.29 2.40 -0.84
C ALA A 42 12.87 2.76 -0.43
N LEU A 43 12.43 2.33 0.76
CA LEU A 43 11.13 2.70 1.31
C LEU A 43 11.07 4.21 1.61
N GLU A 44 12.10 4.77 2.26
CA GLU A 44 12.20 6.21 2.54
C GLU A 44 12.16 7.07 1.28
N GLU A 45 12.86 6.67 0.22
CA GLU A 45 12.88 7.38 -1.06
C GLU A 45 11.53 7.27 -1.81
N ALA A 46 10.82 6.16 -1.67
CA ALA A 46 9.56 5.93 -2.35
C ALA A 46 8.36 6.61 -1.67
N LEU A 47 8.34 6.71 -0.33
CA LEU A 47 7.17 7.18 0.42
C LEU A 47 6.64 8.56 0.02
N PRO A 48 7.47 9.59 -0.23
CA PRO A 48 6.99 10.89 -0.69
C PRO A 48 6.20 10.82 -2.00
N THR A 49 6.45 9.81 -2.84
CA THR A 49 5.77 9.64 -4.13
C THR A 49 4.33 9.16 -4.02
N LEU A 50 3.89 8.79 -2.81
CA LEU A 50 2.51 8.44 -2.51
C LEU A 50 1.62 9.69 -2.44
N HIS A 51 2.18 10.87 -2.18
CA HIS A 51 1.41 12.12 -2.14
C HIS A 51 0.72 12.38 -3.48
N ASP A 52 -0.55 12.79 -3.43
CA ASP A 52 -1.46 13.00 -4.56
C ASP A 52 -1.75 11.76 -5.42
N LYS A 53 -1.35 10.55 -4.98
CA LYS A 53 -1.72 9.32 -5.69
C LYS A 53 -3.17 8.96 -5.40
N PRO A 54 -3.94 8.55 -6.43
CA PRO A 54 -5.30 8.11 -6.23
C PRO A 54 -5.32 6.80 -5.45
N LEU A 55 -6.29 6.70 -4.55
CA LEU A 55 -6.72 5.44 -3.96
C LEU A 55 -7.65 4.76 -4.96
N GLY A 56 -7.17 3.70 -5.60
CA GLY A 56 -7.88 3.04 -6.69
C GLY A 56 -8.58 1.74 -6.28
N CYS A 57 -9.70 1.43 -6.92
CA CYS A 57 -10.28 0.09 -6.94
C CYS A 57 -10.77 -0.29 -8.34
N GLY A 58 -11.05 -1.56 -8.56
CA GLY A 58 -11.68 -2.02 -9.79
C GLY A 58 -13.13 -1.55 -9.92
N PRO A 59 -13.72 -1.72 -11.12
CA PRO A 59 -15.16 -1.54 -11.34
C PRO A 59 -15.99 -2.30 -10.32
N ASP A 60 -17.13 -1.73 -9.92
CA ASP A 60 -18.02 -2.27 -8.88
C ASP A 60 -17.29 -2.53 -7.54
N TYR A 61 -16.30 -1.69 -7.21
CA TYR A 61 -15.53 -1.72 -5.96
C TYR A 61 -14.69 -2.98 -5.72
N LYS A 62 -14.29 -3.68 -6.79
CA LYS A 62 -13.47 -4.90 -6.71
C LYS A 62 -12.02 -4.61 -6.33
N ILE A 63 -11.40 -5.49 -5.54
CA ILE A 63 -10.02 -5.38 -5.04
C ILE A 63 -9.21 -6.67 -5.24
N ASP A 64 -9.61 -7.48 -6.21
CA ASP A 64 -9.11 -8.84 -6.47
C ASP A 64 -7.91 -8.91 -7.43
N VAL A 65 -7.80 -7.97 -8.37
CA VAL A 65 -6.74 -7.95 -9.40
C VAL A 65 -6.25 -6.53 -9.68
N HIS A 66 -5.22 -6.41 -10.54
CA HIS A 66 -4.82 -5.14 -11.11
C HIS A 66 -5.78 -4.70 -12.21
N TYR A 67 -6.20 -3.44 -12.15
CA TYR A 67 -7.12 -2.83 -13.11
C TYR A 67 -6.37 -1.75 -13.91
N PRO A 68 -6.42 -1.76 -15.25
CA PRO A 68 -5.75 -0.75 -16.07
C PRO A 68 -6.40 0.64 -15.93
N GLU A 69 -7.70 0.66 -15.66
CA GLU A 69 -8.49 1.87 -15.43
C GLU A 69 -9.20 1.75 -14.07
N PRO A 70 -8.48 1.97 -12.95
CA PRO A 70 -9.08 1.90 -11.63
C PRO A 70 -10.02 3.09 -11.39
N MET A 71 -11.15 2.84 -10.74
CA MET A 71 -11.99 3.86 -10.15
C MET A 71 -11.23 4.57 -9.02
N ASN A 72 -11.26 5.90 -9.00
CA ASN A 72 -10.67 6.69 -7.92
C ASN A 72 -11.68 6.91 -6.79
N VAL A 73 -11.32 6.49 -5.58
CA VAL A 73 -12.17 6.55 -4.38
C VAL A 73 -11.55 7.37 -3.25
N GLY A 74 -10.40 7.99 -3.49
CA GLY A 74 -9.69 8.79 -2.50
C GLY A 74 -8.33 9.28 -2.97
N ILE A 75 -7.65 10.09 -2.17
CA ILE A 75 -6.33 10.62 -2.52
C ILE A 75 -5.40 10.52 -1.33
N PHE A 76 -4.24 9.90 -1.52
CA PHE A 76 -3.19 9.88 -0.51
C PHE A 76 -2.59 11.27 -0.33
N TYR A 77 -2.54 11.74 0.91
CA TYR A 77 -1.98 13.06 1.25
C TYR A 77 -0.87 12.98 2.30
N LYS A 78 -0.67 11.82 2.92
CA LYS A 78 0.36 11.63 3.94
C LYS A 78 0.92 10.21 3.88
N ALA A 79 2.22 10.10 4.13
CA ALA A 79 2.89 8.82 4.33
C ALA A 79 3.79 8.92 5.57
N THR A 80 3.88 7.85 6.35
CA THR A 80 4.80 7.75 7.49
C THR A 80 5.52 6.41 7.47
N LYS A 81 6.72 6.39 8.04
CA LYS A 81 7.52 5.17 8.23
C LYS A 81 7.75 4.93 9.71
N PRO A 82 6.82 4.28 10.43
CA PRO A 82 7.14 3.65 11.71
C PRO A 82 8.25 2.59 11.52
N ASP A 83 8.89 2.17 12.61
CA ASP A 83 9.96 1.18 12.54
C ASP A 83 9.51 -0.10 11.81
N GLY A 84 10.23 -0.48 10.76
CA GLY A 84 9.99 -1.68 9.97
C GLY A 84 8.83 -1.66 8.97
N TYR A 85 8.04 -0.58 8.85
CA TYR A 85 6.94 -0.52 7.88
C TYR A 85 6.49 0.91 7.48
N ALA A 86 5.71 0.99 6.42
CA ALA A 86 5.11 2.21 5.89
C ALA A 86 3.60 2.23 6.06
N LEU A 87 3.10 3.41 6.40
CA LEU A 87 1.69 3.75 6.41
C LEU A 87 1.41 4.85 5.38
N GLY A 88 0.27 4.76 4.70
CA GLY A 88 -0.25 5.79 3.81
C GLY A 88 -1.63 6.23 4.27
N THR A 89 -1.87 7.53 4.39
CA THR A 89 -3.18 8.09 4.75
C THR A 89 -3.79 8.77 3.53
N ALA A 90 -5.03 8.40 3.24
CA ALA A 90 -5.82 8.98 2.16
C ALA A 90 -7.08 9.66 2.70
N THR A 91 -7.50 10.72 2.02
CA THR A 91 -8.86 11.23 2.10
C THR A 91 -9.77 10.29 1.31
N ILE A 92 -10.95 10.01 1.83
CA ILE A 92 -11.95 9.15 1.20
C ILE A 92 -13.08 10.02 0.67
N THR A 93 -13.25 10.02 -0.65
CA THR A 93 -14.24 10.85 -1.34
C THR A 93 -15.49 10.08 -1.75
N ASP A 94 -15.43 8.75 -1.73
CA ASP A 94 -16.55 7.86 -2.07
C ASP A 94 -17.25 7.37 -0.79
N GLU A 95 -18.55 7.64 -0.68
CA GLU A 95 -19.36 7.30 0.50
C GLU A 95 -19.52 5.79 0.70
N TYR A 96 -19.68 5.03 -0.39
CA TYR A 96 -19.80 3.57 -0.31
C TYR A 96 -18.52 2.95 0.23
N VAL A 97 -17.37 3.40 -0.27
CA VAL A 97 -16.06 2.97 0.24
C VAL A 97 -15.88 3.34 1.70
N TRP A 98 -16.33 4.54 2.10
CA TRP A 98 -16.29 4.94 3.51
C TRP A 98 -17.13 4.03 4.42
N GLU A 99 -18.36 3.70 4.03
CA GLU A 99 -19.20 2.75 4.75
C GLU A 99 -18.53 1.38 4.88
N LYS A 100 -17.91 0.88 3.80
CA LYS A 100 -17.24 -0.43 3.81
C LYS A 100 -15.95 -0.42 4.62
N LEU A 101 -15.19 0.67 4.61
CA LEU A 101 -14.00 0.87 5.45
C LEU A 101 -14.38 0.85 6.93
N THR A 102 -15.40 1.62 7.31
CA THR A 102 -15.85 1.73 8.72
C THR A 102 -16.52 0.44 9.22
N ALA A 103 -17.16 -0.32 8.34
CA ALA A 103 -17.68 -1.66 8.64
C ALA A 103 -16.59 -2.76 8.68
N GLY A 104 -15.36 -2.46 8.25
CA GLY A 104 -14.28 -3.46 8.13
C GLY A 104 -14.48 -4.46 7.00
N GLU A 105 -15.33 -4.13 6.02
CA GLU A 105 -15.73 -4.97 4.89
C GLU A 105 -14.90 -4.69 3.62
N TRP A 106 -14.05 -3.66 3.64
CA TRP A 106 -13.15 -3.33 2.55
C TRP A 106 -11.69 -3.61 2.92
N GLY A 107 -11.05 -4.45 2.11
CA GLY A 107 -9.71 -5.01 2.34
C GLY A 107 -8.60 -4.26 1.57
N PRO A 108 -7.36 -4.80 1.60
CA PRO A 108 -6.14 -4.08 1.21
C PRO A 108 -6.24 -3.43 -0.16
N ILE A 109 -5.87 -2.15 -0.25
CA ILE A 109 -5.75 -1.46 -1.53
C ILE A 109 -4.42 -1.84 -2.18
N SER A 110 -4.48 -2.27 -3.43
CA SER A 110 -3.31 -2.43 -4.29
C SER A 110 -2.74 -1.04 -4.60
N VAL A 111 -1.65 -0.66 -3.95
CA VAL A 111 -0.88 0.54 -4.34
C VAL A 111 0.18 0.17 -5.38
N VAL A 112 0.29 0.97 -6.44
CA VAL A 112 1.40 0.87 -7.40
C VAL A 112 2.55 1.71 -6.86
N ILE A 113 3.64 1.05 -6.44
CA ILE A 113 4.88 1.72 -6.06
C ILE A 113 5.90 1.44 -7.17
N ASN A 114 6.36 2.49 -7.85
CA ASN A 114 7.43 2.36 -8.82
C ASN A 114 8.79 2.24 -8.11
N SER A 115 9.59 1.22 -8.43
CA SER A 115 10.97 1.12 -7.98
C SER A 115 11.85 2.02 -8.86
N PHE A 116 12.49 3.03 -8.26
CA PHE A 116 13.46 3.87 -8.98
C PHE A 116 14.83 3.19 -9.12
N ARG A 117 15.14 2.26 -8.21
CA ARG A 117 16.39 1.51 -8.18
C ARG A 117 16.24 0.22 -7.38
N GLU A 118 16.67 -0.87 -7.97
CA GLU A 118 16.65 -2.19 -7.36
C GLU A 118 18.08 -2.64 -7.11
N THR A 119 18.39 -3.16 -5.92
CA THR A 119 19.73 -3.63 -5.56
C THR A 119 19.68 -4.96 -4.82
N CYS A 120 20.63 -5.85 -5.11
CA CYS A 120 20.80 -7.10 -4.37
C CYS A 120 21.25 -6.81 -2.95
N SER A 121 20.46 -7.20 -1.95
CA SER A 121 20.78 -7.03 -0.52
C SER A 121 22.08 -7.73 -0.08
N LYS A 122 22.52 -8.77 -0.80
CA LYS A 122 23.73 -9.54 -0.48
C LYS A 122 25.02 -8.90 -1.01
N CYS A 123 24.99 -8.32 -2.20
CA CYS A 123 26.21 -7.84 -2.87
C CYS A 123 26.15 -6.37 -3.31
N GLY A 124 25.05 -5.67 -3.08
CA GLY A 124 24.85 -4.26 -3.41
C GLY A 124 24.75 -3.94 -4.91
N LYS A 125 24.82 -4.96 -5.78
CA LYS A 125 24.71 -4.76 -7.23
C LYS A 125 23.32 -4.27 -7.61
N VAL A 126 23.27 -3.31 -8.53
CA VAL A 126 22.04 -2.85 -9.16
C VAL A 126 21.46 -3.99 -10.02
N ILE A 127 20.15 -4.23 -9.90
CA ILE A 127 19.42 -5.32 -10.58
C ILE A 127 18.31 -4.80 -11.52
N THR A 128 18.19 -3.48 -11.74
CA THR A 128 17.22 -2.84 -12.67
C THR A 128 17.32 -3.27 -14.14
N GLU A 129 18.14 -4.27 -14.47
CA GLU A 129 18.33 -4.81 -15.82
C GLU A 129 18.01 -6.32 -15.93
N LEU A 130 17.53 -6.96 -14.86
CA LEU A 130 17.05 -8.34 -14.97
C LEU A 130 15.64 -8.32 -15.56
N GLU A 131 15.46 -8.89 -16.75
CA GLU A 131 14.12 -9.14 -17.32
C GLU A 131 13.31 -9.98 -16.32
N ASP A 132 12.08 -9.53 -16.05
CA ASP A 132 11.11 -10.24 -15.23
C ASP A 132 10.84 -11.61 -15.89
N PRO A 133 11.08 -12.76 -15.20
CA PRO A 133 10.93 -14.08 -15.81
C PRO A 133 9.48 -14.44 -16.16
#